data_AF-A0A2E2U6F4-F1
#
_entry.id   AF-A0A2E2U6F4-F1
#
_cell.length_a   1.000
_cell.length_b   1.000
_cell.length_c   1.000
_cell.angle_alpha   90.00
_cell.angle_beta   90.00
_cell.angle_gamma   90.00
#
_symmetry.space_group_name_H-M   'P 1'
#
loop_
_entity.id
_entity.type
_entity.pdbx_description
1 polymer ?
#
loop_
_entity_poly.entity_id
_entity_poly.type
_entity_poly.pdbx_seq_one_letter_code
_entity_poly.pdbx_strand_id
1 'polypeptide(L)'
;MESVLGSRLRIFIGFDPEETVSYHLLTQSLLEHSSKPLSIIPIVRSQIPQFKRQRSQFDSSDFSISRFLVPFLSDYEGWSLYCDCDFIFCDDPYEIFSLRDDQFSVMLCKHDYQPNLNLKKNSLTQYQYKAKNWSSLMLFNNERCRALSIDYVNEASGLDLHQFKWIKENDAIGSLPLTWNHLVGEFQGEERKIQAYHFTNGTPFEIQLDEKYQDIWIGQYKKLLKVNTSGLNEKVLRQNTAALPADFSHTKIRWRDTSFDIIDPLFRHPKKGPADYLQLLESKTGKIYTLKGLQCLFKGKRQKIPFIKTQYIGSLLAEELGIECQKSELITIQNDLYLLTHDIRSYEGVIRMEPLVYLTSRTIDSKERNPNILLNILNEETQKDCGNFMIRILLFDLLIQNPFRDARSLRLIFDEKEIDKCGKYEPIYDFVIDTNFGGESLVPGSPACFSVDSVYSFISLHRKEFEAVQFIDSISKARLIDLINKVVFFDSHEKEIFQEILENQFQKLSELKRTIISQLPERLP
;
A
#
# COMPACT_ATOMS: atom_id res chain seq x y z
N MET A 1 22.86 37.66 25.60
CA MET A 1 22.69 36.28 25.12
C MET A 1 21.72 36.33 23.96
N GLU A 2 22.21 36.34 22.72
CA GLU A 2 21.34 36.03 21.58
C GLU A 2 20.72 34.66 21.83
N SER A 3 19.40 34.55 21.66
CA SER A 3 18.72 33.29 21.92
C SER A 3 19.27 32.22 20.96
N VAL A 4 19.48 31.00 21.45
CA VAL A 4 19.89 29.82 20.64
C VAL A 4 18.85 29.48 19.55
N LEU A 5 17.73 30.21 19.50
CA LEU A 5 16.67 30.09 18.50
C LEU A 5 16.82 31.10 17.34
N GLY A 6 17.45 32.27 17.56
CA GLY A 6 17.53 33.35 16.56
C GLY A 6 18.51 33.12 15.40
N SER A 7 19.40 32.11 15.49
CA SER A 7 20.44 31.81 14.49
C SER A 7 20.22 30.53 13.68
N ARG A 8 19.05 29.89 13.82
CA ARG A 8 18.73 28.62 13.16
C ARG A 8 18.31 28.85 11.71
N LEU A 9 18.76 27.96 10.82
CA LEU A 9 18.36 27.98 9.42
C LEU A 9 16.87 27.63 9.33
N ARG A 10 16.04 28.59 8.92
CA ARG A 10 14.64 28.38 8.58
C ARG A 10 14.53 27.88 7.15
N ILE A 11 13.99 26.68 6.98
CA ILE A 11 13.74 26.05 5.69
C ILE A 11 12.24 25.90 5.52
N PHE A 12 11.69 26.59 4.54
CA PHE A 12 10.31 26.45 4.12
C PHE A 12 10.23 25.46 2.97
N ILE A 13 9.32 24.50 3.07
CA ILE A 13 9.14 23.46 2.06
C ILE A 13 7.73 23.55 1.50
N GLY A 14 7.59 23.59 0.18
CA GLY A 14 6.27 23.48 -0.46
C GLY A 14 5.59 22.15 -0.09
N PHE A 15 4.32 22.17 0.33
CA PHE A 15 3.59 20.94 0.63
C PHE A 15 2.39 20.78 -0.30
N ASP A 16 2.33 19.64 -0.97
CA ASP A 16 1.18 19.20 -1.77
C ASP A 16 0.74 17.82 -1.24
N PRO A 17 -0.54 17.61 -0.90
CA PRO A 17 -1.03 16.31 -0.45
C PRO A 17 -0.73 15.17 -1.43
N GLU A 18 -0.72 15.46 -2.74
CA GLU A 18 -0.38 14.49 -3.80
C GLU A 18 1.11 14.11 -3.78
N GLU A 19 1.96 14.91 -3.12
CA GLU A 19 3.42 14.72 -3.04
C GLU A 19 3.93 14.49 -1.61
N THR A 20 3.08 13.90 -0.75
CA THR A 20 3.39 13.67 0.66
C THR A 20 4.70 12.88 0.87
N VAL A 21 4.98 11.89 0.02
CA VAL A 21 6.21 11.10 0.11
C VAL A 21 7.44 11.97 -0.17
N SER A 22 7.43 12.74 -1.25
CA SER A 22 8.53 13.63 -1.64
C SER A 22 8.87 14.61 -0.51
N TYR A 23 7.86 15.24 0.09
CA TYR A 23 8.05 16.11 1.26
C TYR A 23 8.84 15.40 2.37
N HIS A 24 8.43 14.20 2.76
CA HIS A 24 9.10 13.47 3.83
C HIS A 24 10.52 13.03 3.45
N LEU A 25 10.79 12.68 2.19
CA LEU A 25 12.14 12.38 1.71
C LEU A 25 13.07 13.58 1.79
N LEU A 26 12.59 14.75 1.37
CA LEU A 26 13.33 15.99 1.47
C LEU A 26 13.65 16.29 2.93
N THR A 27 12.65 16.27 3.82
CA THR A 27 12.88 16.52 5.25
C THR A 27 13.91 15.57 5.86
N GLN A 28 13.84 14.29 5.54
CA GLN A 28 14.82 13.30 5.99
C GLN A 28 16.22 13.60 5.43
N SER A 29 16.33 13.93 4.15
CA SER A 29 17.62 14.24 3.51
C SER A 29 18.27 15.50 4.10
N LEU A 30 17.48 16.53 4.41
CA LEU A 30 17.96 17.73 5.10
C LEU A 30 18.47 17.42 6.50
N LEU A 31 17.72 16.61 7.27
CA LEU A 31 18.12 16.21 8.62
C LEU A 31 19.38 15.34 8.63
N GLU A 32 19.56 14.47 7.64
CA GLU A 32 20.73 13.59 7.51
C GLU A 32 22.03 14.34 7.26
N HIS A 33 21.98 15.43 6.50
CA HIS A 33 23.19 16.16 6.07
C HIS A 33 23.45 17.43 6.87
N SER A 34 22.49 17.93 7.66
CA SER A 34 22.65 19.19 8.38
C SER A 34 23.68 19.11 9.51
N SER A 35 24.66 20.01 9.50
CA SER A 35 25.65 20.13 10.58
C SER A 35 25.12 20.83 11.84
N LYS A 36 23.98 21.53 11.76
CA LYS A 36 23.37 22.25 12.89
C LYS A 36 21.83 22.09 12.88
N PRO A 37 21.12 22.45 13.98
CA PRO A 37 19.67 22.31 14.04
C PRO A 37 18.92 23.16 13.01
N LEU A 38 17.93 22.55 12.35
CA LEU A 38 17.07 23.20 11.35
C LEU A 38 15.70 23.58 11.93
N SER A 39 15.09 24.61 11.35
CA SER A 39 13.67 24.93 11.51
C SER A 39 12.95 24.64 10.18
N ILE A 40 12.38 23.44 10.05
CA ILE A 40 11.69 23.00 8.84
C ILE A 40 10.19 23.33 8.96
N ILE A 41 9.67 24.12 8.02
CA ILE A 41 8.32 24.69 8.06
C ILE A 41 7.59 24.33 6.76
N PRO A 42 6.58 23.43 6.78
CA PRO A 42 5.78 23.16 5.59
C PRO A 42 4.88 24.35 5.24
N ILE A 43 4.82 24.71 3.96
CA ILE A 43 3.85 25.67 3.44
C ILE A 43 2.58 24.90 3.06
N VAL A 44 1.71 24.67 4.05
CA VAL A 44 0.41 24.04 3.84
C VAL A 44 -0.62 25.12 3.59
N ARG A 45 -1.17 25.16 2.37
CA ARG A 45 -2.10 26.19 1.93
C ARG A 45 -3.30 26.40 2.87
N SER A 46 -3.90 25.32 3.37
CA SER A 46 -5.04 25.37 4.30
C SER A 46 -4.71 25.92 5.69
N GLN A 47 -3.42 26.01 6.04
CA GLN A 47 -2.93 26.54 7.32
C GLN A 47 -2.61 28.04 7.25
N ILE A 48 -2.83 28.70 6.11
CA ILE A 48 -2.58 30.14 5.92
C ILE A 48 -3.90 30.83 5.56
N PRO A 49 -4.77 31.16 6.53
CA PRO A 49 -6.10 31.74 6.28
C PRO A 49 -6.08 33.04 5.47
N GLN A 50 -4.98 33.79 5.52
CA GLN A 50 -4.81 35.05 4.79
C GLN A 50 -4.51 34.82 3.29
N PHE A 51 -4.11 33.61 2.89
CA PHE A 51 -3.85 33.27 1.49
C PHE A 51 -5.14 32.78 0.82
N LYS A 52 -5.84 33.73 0.18
CA LYS A 52 -7.20 33.54 -0.36
C LYS A 52 -7.22 33.23 -1.85
N ARG A 53 -6.09 33.34 -2.53
CA ARG A 53 -5.98 33.18 -3.99
C ARG A 53 -6.38 31.77 -4.45
N GLN A 54 -7.46 31.60 -5.20
CA GLN A 54 -7.85 30.28 -5.71
C GLN A 54 -6.80 29.64 -6.63
N ARG A 55 -6.79 28.30 -6.68
CA ARG A 55 -5.89 27.54 -7.56
C ARG A 55 -6.26 27.82 -9.02
N SER A 56 -5.27 28.18 -9.82
CA SER A 56 -5.42 28.38 -11.26
C SER A 56 -5.10 27.11 -12.04
N GLN A 57 -5.61 26.97 -13.27
CA GLN A 57 -5.25 25.87 -14.17
C GLN A 57 -3.75 25.84 -14.55
N PHE A 58 -3.01 26.92 -14.26
CA PHE A 58 -1.57 27.02 -14.51
C PHE A 58 -0.74 26.65 -13.28
N ASP A 59 -1.38 26.41 -12.12
CA ASP A 59 -0.70 26.06 -10.88
C ASP A 59 -0.40 24.55 -10.89
N SER A 60 0.88 24.20 -11.04
CA SER A 60 1.29 22.80 -11.13
C SER A 60 1.24 22.05 -9.79
N SER A 61 1.24 22.77 -8.67
CA SER A 61 1.17 22.22 -7.31
C SER A 61 0.51 23.22 -6.35
N ASP A 62 0.06 22.75 -5.19
CA ASP A 62 -0.58 23.58 -4.16
C ASP A 62 0.34 24.68 -3.58
N PHE A 63 1.65 24.56 -3.78
CA PHE A 63 2.66 25.51 -3.32
C PHE A 63 3.28 26.38 -4.43
N SER A 64 2.80 26.27 -5.67
CA SER A 64 3.34 27.02 -6.82
C SER A 64 3.36 28.53 -6.57
N ILE A 65 2.32 29.08 -5.92
CA ILE A 65 2.24 30.50 -5.57
C ILE A 65 2.55 30.79 -4.09
N SER A 66 2.12 29.93 -3.17
CA SER A 66 2.30 30.19 -1.73
C SER A 66 3.77 30.19 -1.30
N ARG A 67 4.70 29.64 -2.11
CA ARG A 67 6.16 29.77 -1.91
C ARG A 67 6.65 31.20 -1.76
N PHE A 68 5.96 32.16 -2.36
CA PHE A 68 6.33 33.58 -2.26
C PHE A 68 5.88 34.23 -0.95
N LEU A 69 5.17 33.50 -0.08
CA LEU A 69 4.82 33.97 1.27
C LEU A 69 5.94 33.75 2.29
N VAL A 70 7.06 33.13 1.91
CA VAL A 70 8.17 32.84 2.84
C VAL A 70 8.66 34.08 3.61
N PRO A 71 8.88 35.25 2.98
CA PRO A 71 9.24 36.47 3.71
C PRO A 71 8.16 36.89 4.70
N PHE A 72 6.87 36.86 4.30
CA PHE A 72 5.74 37.17 5.16
C PHE A 72 5.63 36.22 6.37
N LEU A 73 5.77 34.91 6.15
CA LEU A 73 5.75 33.88 7.19
C LEU A 73 6.98 33.91 8.11
N SER A 74 8.02 34.64 7.71
CA SER A 74 9.22 34.88 8.52
C SER A 74 9.18 36.25 9.22
N ASP A 75 8.03 36.92 9.26
CA ASP A 75 7.84 38.30 9.75
C ASP A 75 8.78 39.33 9.09
N TYR A 76 9.24 39.02 7.88
CA TYR A 76 10.28 39.74 7.14
C TYR A 76 11.61 39.86 7.88
N GLU A 77 11.95 38.94 8.78
CA GLU A 77 13.17 39.00 9.58
C GLU A 77 14.24 38.04 9.06
N GLY A 78 15.50 38.48 9.01
CA GLY A 78 16.65 37.64 8.70
C GLY A 78 16.56 36.93 7.35
N TRP A 79 17.11 35.72 7.28
CA TRP A 79 17.13 34.92 6.06
C TRP A 79 16.35 33.61 6.18
N SER A 80 15.80 33.13 5.07
CA SER A 80 15.03 31.89 4.98
C SER A 80 15.34 31.16 3.67
N LEU A 81 15.53 29.84 3.73
CA LEU A 81 15.64 28.98 2.55
C LEU A 81 14.25 28.45 2.19
N TYR A 82 13.92 28.43 0.90
CA TYR A 82 12.76 27.78 0.34
C TYR A 82 13.19 26.67 -0.62
N CYS A 83 12.46 25.55 -0.64
CA CYS A 83 12.57 24.54 -1.71
C CYS A 83 11.24 23.80 -1.97
N ASP A 84 11.06 23.30 -3.19
CA ASP A 84 9.94 22.43 -3.58
C ASP A 84 10.09 21.06 -2.89
N CYS A 85 8.99 20.31 -2.69
CA CYS A 85 9.03 19.04 -1.95
C CYS A 85 9.75 17.90 -2.66
N ASP A 86 9.93 17.99 -3.97
CA ASP A 86 10.54 16.99 -4.85
C ASP A 86 12.07 17.12 -4.93
N PHE A 87 12.70 17.66 -3.89
CA PHE A 87 14.15 17.71 -3.72
C PHE A 87 14.70 16.54 -2.88
N ILE A 88 15.95 16.16 -3.15
CA ILE A 88 16.77 15.33 -2.26
C ILE A 88 18.12 16.03 -2.06
N PHE A 89 18.41 16.42 -0.82
CA PHE A 89 19.69 17.02 -0.43
C PHE A 89 20.73 15.93 -0.16
N CYS A 90 21.93 16.14 -0.68
CA CYS A 90 23.11 15.27 -0.57
C CYS A 90 24.30 15.95 0.11
N ASP A 91 24.13 17.20 0.56
CA ASP A 91 25.15 17.99 1.27
C ASP A 91 24.51 18.88 2.34
N ASP A 92 25.35 19.46 3.20
CA ASP A 92 24.90 20.21 4.36
C ASP A 92 24.12 21.49 3.97
N PRO A 93 22.83 21.65 4.32
CA PRO A 93 22.07 22.86 4.04
C PRO A 93 22.66 24.14 4.65
N TYR A 94 23.56 24.05 5.64
CA TYR A 94 24.31 25.22 6.10
C TYR A 94 25.36 25.73 5.12
N GLU A 95 25.83 24.91 4.18
CA GLU A 95 26.75 25.35 3.14
C GLU A 95 26.05 26.29 2.17
N ILE A 96 24.89 25.90 1.62
CA ILE A 96 24.10 26.81 0.77
C ILE A 96 23.64 28.04 1.55
N PHE A 97 23.30 27.87 2.83
CA PHE A 97 23.00 28.99 3.69
C PHE A 97 24.23 29.91 3.76
N SER A 98 25.45 29.43 4.00
CA SER A 98 26.65 30.28 4.12
C SER A 98 26.96 31.17 2.91
N LEU A 99 26.37 30.87 1.74
CA LEU A 99 26.48 31.67 0.53
C LEU A 99 25.66 32.97 0.55
N ARG A 100 24.85 33.21 1.59
CA ARG A 100 24.10 34.46 1.77
C ARG A 100 24.99 35.68 1.60
N ASP A 101 24.51 36.64 0.81
CA ASP A 101 25.11 37.94 0.64
C ASP A 101 24.03 39.01 0.79
N ASP A 102 24.21 39.87 1.79
CA ASP A 102 23.25 40.94 2.15
C ASP A 102 23.09 41.98 1.03
N GLN A 103 23.87 41.95 -0.04
CA GLN A 103 23.61 42.76 -1.23
C GLN A 103 22.36 42.33 -1.98
N PHE A 104 21.96 41.05 -1.90
CA PHE A 104 20.85 40.50 -2.68
C PHE A 104 19.56 40.37 -1.86
N SER A 105 18.43 40.56 -2.54
CA SER A 105 17.09 40.32 -1.98
C SER A 105 16.76 38.83 -1.96
N VAL A 106 17.17 38.11 -3.01
CA VAL A 106 17.01 36.66 -3.12
C VAL A 106 18.20 36.08 -3.87
N MET A 107 18.64 34.88 -3.49
CA MET A 107 19.67 34.13 -4.21
C MET A 107 19.09 32.79 -4.65
N LEU A 108 19.37 32.39 -5.89
CA LEU A 108 18.78 31.19 -6.50
C LEU A 108 19.65 30.62 -7.63
N CYS A 109 19.32 29.42 -8.10
CA CYS A 109 20.00 28.81 -9.24
C CYS A 109 19.44 29.35 -10.55
N LYS A 110 20.27 30.06 -11.32
CA LYS A 110 19.88 30.66 -12.61
C LYS A 110 20.04 29.64 -13.73
N HIS A 111 19.04 28.79 -13.90
CA HIS A 111 18.98 27.82 -15.00
C HIS A 111 18.71 28.49 -16.34
N ASP A 112 19.49 28.16 -17.37
CA ASP A 112 19.14 28.44 -18.77
C ASP A 112 18.37 27.24 -19.33
N TYR A 113 17.10 27.14 -18.94
CA TYR A 113 16.31 25.93 -19.12
C TYR A 113 15.31 26.07 -20.28
N GLN A 114 15.50 25.26 -21.31
CA GLN A 114 14.51 24.96 -22.33
C GLN A 114 14.06 23.51 -22.16
N PRO A 115 12.77 23.23 -21.91
CA PRO A 115 12.31 21.86 -21.65
C PRO A 115 12.51 20.94 -22.85
N ASN A 116 13.01 19.74 -22.62
CA ASN A 116 13.18 18.72 -23.66
C ASN A 116 11.85 18.02 -24.04
N LEU A 117 10.80 18.15 -23.21
CA LEU A 117 9.50 17.50 -23.38
C LEU A 117 8.37 18.52 -23.20
N ASN A 118 7.23 18.33 -23.89
CA ASN A 118 6.08 19.26 -23.82
C ASN A 118 5.05 18.91 -22.72
N LEU A 119 5.24 17.81 -21.99
CA LEU A 119 4.29 17.27 -21.02
C LEU A 119 4.96 17.01 -19.67
N LYS A 120 4.34 17.46 -18.57
CA LYS A 120 4.72 17.14 -17.18
C LYS A 120 3.97 15.88 -16.70
N LYS A 121 4.39 15.27 -15.57
CA LYS A 121 3.81 14.05 -14.96
C LYS A 121 2.27 13.94 -14.91
N ASN A 122 1.55 15.06 -14.85
CA ASN A 122 0.07 15.08 -14.79
C ASN A 122 -0.62 15.37 -16.14
N SER A 123 0.05 15.11 -17.28
CA SER A 123 -0.43 15.52 -18.62
C SER A 123 -0.63 17.04 -18.79
N LEU A 124 -0.10 17.84 -17.86
CA LEU A 124 -0.18 19.30 -17.90
C LEU A 124 0.87 19.87 -18.86
N THR A 125 0.46 20.84 -19.68
CA THR A 125 1.31 21.54 -20.65
C THR A 125 2.46 22.26 -19.94
N GLN A 126 3.68 22.00 -20.36
CA GLN A 126 4.87 22.66 -19.81
C GLN A 126 5.12 24.00 -20.52
N TYR A 127 4.74 25.12 -19.90
CA TYR A 127 4.95 26.44 -20.52
C TYR A 127 6.41 26.89 -20.45
N GLN A 128 6.91 27.52 -21.53
CA GLN A 128 8.22 28.16 -21.58
C GLN A 128 8.10 29.61 -21.10
N TYR A 129 8.90 30.00 -20.13
CA TYR A 129 8.99 31.39 -19.68
C TYR A 129 10.37 31.66 -19.08
N LYS A 130 10.80 32.94 -19.10
CA LYS A 130 12.05 33.38 -18.48
C LYS A 130 12.06 33.05 -16.99
N ALA A 131 13.20 32.56 -16.46
CA ALA A 131 13.37 32.17 -15.06
C ALA A 131 12.60 30.90 -14.62
N LYS A 132 12.27 30.01 -15.56
CA LYS A 132 11.68 28.71 -15.23
C LYS A 132 12.60 27.89 -14.32
N ASN A 133 12.02 27.24 -13.31
CA ASN A 133 12.71 26.48 -12.25
C ASN A 133 13.66 27.31 -11.37
N TRP A 134 13.71 28.64 -11.50
CA TRP A 134 14.50 29.49 -10.60
C TRP A 134 13.87 29.58 -9.22
N SER A 135 12.54 29.52 -9.14
CA SER A 135 11.79 29.60 -7.89
C SER A 135 11.60 28.26 -7.18
N SER A 136 12.23 27.17 -7.63
CA SER A 136 12.11 25.86 -6.96
C SER A 136 13.06 25.73 -5.77
N LEU A 137 14.08 26.58 -5.70
CA LEU A 137 14.95 26.74 -4.54
C LEU A 137 15.38 28.20 -4.44
N MET A 138 15.07 28.87 -3.33
CA MET A 138 15.31 30.30 -3.14
C MET A 138 15.81 30.60 -1.73
N LEU A 139 16.87 31.40 -1.62
CA LEU A 139 17.40 31.90 -0.37
C LEU A 139 17.00 33.38 -0.23
N PHE A 140 16.02 33.66 0.62
CA PHE A 140 15.42 34.98 0.79
C PHE A 140 16.13 35.79 1.87
N ASN A 141 16.48 37.04 1.55
CA ASN A 141 16.74 38.08 2.52
C ASN A 141 15.39 38.72 2.87
N ASN A 142 14.75 38.23 3.92
CA ASN A 142 13.33 38.50 4.18
C ASN A 142 13.06 40.01 4.37
N GLU A 143 14.01 40.75 4.96
CA GLU A 143 13.89 42.20 5.15
C GLU A 143 13.84 42.99 3.84
N ARG A 144 14.54 42.50 2.82
CA ARG A 144 14.57 43.09 1.46
C ARG A 144 13.39 42.65 0.60
N CYS A 145 12.62 41.66 1.03
CA CYS A 145 11.49 41.09 0.29
C CYS A 145 10.11 41.62 0.73
N ARG A 146 10.05 42.81 1.36
CA ARG A 146 8.78 43.41 1.85
C ARG A 146 7.74 43.68 0.76
N ALA A 147 8.14 43.71 -0.52
CA ALA A 147 7.21 43.80 -1.64
C ALA A 147 6.30 42.55 -1.76
N LEU A 148 6.75 41.39 -1.24
CA LEU A 148 5.97 40.16 -1.17
C LEU A 148 4.99 40.19 0.00
N SER A 149 4.10 41.19 0.00
CA SER A 149 2.99 41.25 0.95
C SER A 149 1.95 40.16 0.69
N ILE A 150 1.18 39.82 1.71
CA ILE A 150 0.07 38.86 1.56
C ILE A 150 -0.92 39.30 0.48
N ASP A 151 -1.17 40.61 0.36
CA ASP A 151 -2.04 41.17 -0.67
C ASP A 151 -1.40 41.05 -2.06
N TYR A 152 -0.12 41.39 -2.20
CA TYR A 152 0.61 41.27 -3.47
C TYR A 152 0.61 39.83 -3.98
N VAL A 153 0.92 38.86 -3.13
CA VAL A 153 0.97 37.43 -3.52
C VAL A 153 -0.44 36.89 -3.84
N ASN A 154 -1.48 37.42 -3.18
CA ASN A 154 -2.86 37.07 -3.52
C ASN A 154 -3.27 37.60 -4.90
N GLU A 155 -2.82 38.79 -5.30
CA GLU A 155 -3.30 39.51 -6.48
C GLU A 155 -2.42 39.36 -7.74
N ALA A 156 -1.09 39.31 -7.58
CA ALA A 156 -0.14 39.28 -8.71
C ALA A 156 -0.33 38.06 -9.61
N SER A 157 -0.03 38.16 -10.90
CA SER A 157 -0.08 36.97 -11.78
C SER A 157 1.00 35.96 -11.39
N GLY A 158 0.79 34.67 -11.66
CA GLY A 158 1.83 33.65 -11.38
C GLY A 158 3.15 33.96 -12.11
N LEU A 159 3.07 34.39 -13.37
CA LEU A 159 4.24 34.82 -14.14
C LEU A 159 4.95 36.03 -13.53
N ASP A 160 4.22 36.97 -12.93
CA ASP A 160 4.81 38.13 -12.25
C ASP A 160 5.72 37.69 -11.10
N LEU A 161 5.23 36.76 -10.27
CA LEU A 161 5.97 36.20 -9.15
C LEU A 161 7.16 35.36 -9.61
N HIS A 162 6.96 34.43 -10.55
CA HIS A 162 8.03 33.55 -11.06
C HIS A 162 9.07 34.28 -11.93
N GLN A 163 8.76 35.45 -12.48
CA GLN A 163 9.72 36.32 -13.16
C GLN A 163 10.33 37.39 -12.25
N PHE A 164 10.05 37.31 -10.94
CA PHE A 164 10.64 38.18 -9.92
C PHE A 164 10.37 39.68 -10.15
N LYS A 165 9.22 40.04 -10.75
CA LYS A 165 8.88 41.46 -11.02
C LYS A 165 8.67 42.30 -9.76
N TRP A 166 8.50 41.64 -8.62
CA TRP A 166 8.46 42.26 -7.30
C TRP A 166 9.83 42.81 -6.84
N ILE A 167 10.91 42.50 -7.54
CA ILE A 167 12.24 43.08 -7.34
C ILE A 167 12.42 44.26 -8.28
N LYS A 168 12.62 45.46 -7.71
CA LYS A 168 12.71 46.72 -8.48
C LYS A 168 14.03 46.90 -9.23
N GLU A 169 15.13 46.32 -8.71
CA GLU A 169 16.47 46.42 -9.28
C GLU A 169 16.93 45.03 -9.77
N ASN A 170 17.17 44.87 -11.08
CA ASN A 170 17.50 43.56 -11.66
C ASN A 170 18.75 42.91 -11.05
N ASP A 171 19.68 43.70 -10.52
CA ASP A 171 20.94 43.22 -9.94
C ASP A 171 20.79 42.74 -8.49
N ALA A 172 19.58 42.80 -7.91
CA ALA A 172 19.30 42.32 -6.56
C ALA A 172 18.99 40.80 -6.48
N ILE A 173 19.11 40.06 -7.59
CA ILE A 173 18.99 38.59 -7.63
C ILE A 173 20.39 37.97 -7.69
N GLY A 174 20.83 37.41 -6.57
CA GLY A 174 22.10 36.67 -6.49
C GLY A 174 22.02 35.29 -7.14
N SER A 175 23.19 34.70 -7.43
CA SER A 175 23.28 33.38 -8.06
C SER A 175 23.83 32.35 -7.07
N LEU A 176 23.19 31.19 -7.01
CA LEU A 176 23.68 30.00 -6.31
C LEU A 176 24.24 28.99 -7.33
N PRO A 177 25.19 28.12 -6.93
CA PRO A 177 25.69 27.06 -7.80
C PRO A 177 24.57 26.13 -8.26
N LEU A 178 24.49 25.81 -9.56
CA LEU A 178 23.44 24.97 -10.13
C LEU A 178 23.37 23.56 -9.51
N THR A 179 24.46 23.10 -8.93
CA THR A 179 24.57 21.80 -8.25
C THR A 179 23.70 21.72 -6.98
N TRP A 180 23.19 22.86 -6.47
CA TRP A 180 22.15 22.93 -5.43
C TRP A 180 20.71 22.81 -5.95
N ASN A 181 20.50 22.82 -7.27
CA ASN A 181 19.21 22.62 -7.92
C ASN A 181 19.39 21.85 -9.22
N HIS A 182 19.93 20.64 -9.13
CA HIS A 182 20.18 19.80 -10.29
C HIS A 182 18.87 19.22 -10.83
N LEU A 183 18.48 19.63 -12.04
CA LEU A 183 17.24 19.17 -12.67
C LEU A 183 17.41 17.75 -13.22
N VAL A 184 16.78 16.77 -12.57
CA VAL A 184 16.90 15.36 -12.95
C VAL A 184 16.32 15.12 -14.35
N GLY A 185 17.11 14.47 -15.22
CA GLY A 185 16.72 14.12 -16.59
C GLY A 185 16.91 15.22 -17.65
N GLU A 186 17.34 16.43 -17.26
CA GLU A 186 17.44 17.57 -18.18
C GLU A 186 18.88 17.88 -18.63
N PHE A 187 19.88 17.54 -17.82
CA PHE A 187 21.29 17.78 -18.12
C PHE A 187 22.07 16.45 -18.20
N GLN A 188 22.74 16.20 -19.31
CA GLN A 188 23.66 15.06 -19.49
C GLN A 188 25.11 15.50 -19.21
N GLY A 189 25.86 14.69 -18.46
CA GLY A 189 27.33 14.82 -18.40
C GLY A 189 27.93 15.67 -17.27
N GLU A 190 27.24 15.89 -16.15
CA GLU A 190 27.87 16.61 -15.04
C GLU A 190 28.83 15.71 -14.23
N GLU A 191 30.14 15.93 -14.38
CA GLU A 191 31.22 15.35 -13.56
C GLU A 191 31.36 16.02 -12.16
N ARG A 192 30.36 16.81 -11.75
CA ARG A 192 30.40 17.59 -10.51
C ARG A 192 29.62 16.90 -9.40
N LYS A 193 30.09 17.06 -8.16
CA LYS A 193 29.34 16.62 -6.98
C LYS A 193 28.05 17.44 -6.89
N ILE A 194 26.91 16.78 -7.08
CA ILE A 194 25.59 17.37 -6.93
C ILE A 194 25.22 17.44 -5.45
N GLN A 195 24.85 18.63 -4.96
CA GLN A 195 24.42 18.83 -3.57
C GLN A 195 22.91 18.68 -3.38
N ALA A 196 22.11 18.95 -4.40
CA ALA A 196 20.66 18.74 -4.32
C ALA A 196 20.07 18.36 -5.69
N TYR A 197 19.38 17.21 -5.70
CA TYR A 197 18.63 16.71 -6.86
C TYR A 197 17.19 17.19 -6.81
N HIS A 198 16.68 17.73 -7.90
CA HIS A 198 15.31 18.22 -8.04
C HIS A 198 14.57 17.37 -9.08
N PHE A 199 13.60 16.57 -8.61
CA PHE A 199 12.81 15.64 -9.41
C PHE A 199 11.61 16.35 -10.08
N THR A 200 11.89 17.49 -10.71
CA THR A 200 10.91 18.47 -11.21
C THR A 200 9.89 17.91 -12.21
N ASN A 201 10.28 16.87 -12.95
CA ASN A 201 9.46 16.24 -13.98
C ASN A 201 8.68 15.03 -13.45
N GLY A 202 9.02 14.51 -12.28
CA GLY A 202 8.41 13.35 -11.65
C GLY A 202 9.41 12.43 -10.96
N THR A 203 8.88 11.57 -10.11
CA THR A 203 9.60 10.56 -9.31
C THR A 203 9.65 9.20 -10.05
N PRO A 204 10.44 8.22 -9.57
CA PRO A 204 10.48 6.88 -10.18
C PRO A 204 9.15 6.12 -10.17
N PHE A 205 8.16 6.57 -9.40
CA PHE A 205 6.81 5.98 -9.38
C PHE A 205 5.87 6.61 -10.42
N GLU A 206 6.25 7.74 -11.00
CA GLU A 206 5.42 8.51 -11.93
C GLU A 206 5.98 8.46 -13.35
N ILE A 207 7.31 8.46 -13.50
CA ILE A 207 7.99 8.51 -14.80
C ILE A 207 9.20 7.58 -14.83
N GLN A 208 9.60 7.16 -16.04
CA GLN A 208 10.85 6.43 -16.25
C GLN A 208 12.05 7.38 -16.10
N LEU A 209 13.01 7.00 -15.25
CA LEU A 209 14.24 7.75 -14.97
C LEU A 209 15.47 6.89 -15.27
N ASP A 210 16.62 7.52 -15.49
CA ASP A 210 17.90 6.80 -15.50
C ASP A 210 18.13 6.09 -14.16
N GLU A 211 18.68 4.88 -14.21
CA GLU A 211 18.92 3.99 -13.06
C GLU A 211 19.61 4.71 -11.89
N LYS A 212 20.62 5.55 -12.17
CA LYS A 212 21.34 6.32 -11.14
C LYS A 212 20.45 7.27 -10.33
N TYR A 213 19.46 7.90 -10.97
CA TYR A 213 18.56 8.84 -10.30
C TYR A 213 17.44 8.09 -9.57
N GLN A 214 17.02 6.96 -10.13
CA GLN A 214 16.12 6.03 -9.44
C GLN A 214 16.76 5.52 -8.14
N ASP A 215 18.02 5.13 -8.17
CA ASP A 215 18.76 4.64 -7.00
C ASP A 215 18.91 5.69 -5.90
N ILE A 216 19.16 6.96 -6.27
CA ILE A 216 19.21 8.07 -5.31
C ILE A 216 17.87 8.22 -4.61
N TRP A 217 16.77 8.27 -5.39
CA TRP A 217 15.43 8.47 -4.84
C TRP A 217 14.97 7.29 -3.99
N ILE A 218 15.08 6.06 -4.53
CA ILE A 218 14.71 4.83 -3.83
C ILE A 218 15.61 4.59 -2.62
N GLY A 219 16.89 4.95 -2.71
CA GLY A 219 17.83 4.92 -1.59
C GLY A 219 17.38 5.80 -0.44
N GLN A 220 17.01 7.06 -0.73
CA GLN A 220 16.49 7.97 0.28
C GLN A 220 15.14 7.50 0.82
N TYR A 221 14.27 6.94 -0.03
CA TYR A 221 13.01 6.34 0.37
C TYR A 221 13.20 5.18 1.34
N LYS A 222 14.14 4.28 1.05
CA LYS A 222 14.52 3.21 1.99
C LYS A 222 15.05 3.76 3.32
N LYS A 223 15.82 4.86 3.31
CA LYS A 223 16.31 5.50 4.55
C LYS A 223 15.19 6.14 5.37
N LEU A 224 14.21 6.80 4.75
CA LEU A 224 13.02 7.31 5.46
C LEU A 224 12.26 6.17 6.16
N LEU A 225 12.25 4.97 5.55
CA LEU A 225 11.68 3.78 6.14
C LEU A 225 12.58 3.11 7.21
N LYS A 226 13.86 3.52 7.36
CA LYS A 226 14.78 2.98 8.37
C LYS A 226 14.38 3.44 9.77
N VAL A 227 13.67 2.56 10.47
CA VAL A 227 13.63 2.54 11.94
C VAL A 227 15.07 2.42 12.47
N ASN A 228 15.50 3.36 13.33
CA ASN A 228 16.82 3.35 13.96
C ASN A 228 16.97 2.11 14.86
N THR A 229 17.78 1.15 14.43
CA THR A 229 18.07 -0.09 15.15
C THR A 229 19.32 0.00 16.04
N SER A 230 20.07 1.10 15.97
CA SER A 230 21.40 1.25 16.61
C SER A 230 21.38 1.37 18.13
N GLY A 231 20.22 1.64 18.74
CA GLY A 231 19.99 1.57 20.20
C GLY A 231 19.11 0.41 20.63
N LEU A 232 18.66 -0.43 19.69
CA LEU A 232 17.97 -1.66 20.01
C LEU A 232 19.03 -2.69 20.40
N ASN A 233 19.31 -2.73 21.71
CA ASN A 233 20.06 -3.77 22.41
C ASN A 233 20.25 -5.04 21.56
N GLU A 234 21.47 -5.53 21.35
CA GLU A 234 21.72 -6.78 20.62
C GLU A 234 20.91 -7.97 21.17
N LYS A 235 20.45 -7.89 22.43
CA LYS A 235 19.45 -8.79 23.03
C LYS A 235 18.10 -8.79 22.32
N VAL A 236 17.61 -7.64 21.85
CA VAL A 236 16.33 -7.45 21.14
C VAL A 236 16.43 -7.93 19.69
N LEU A 237 17.58 -7.76 19.03
CA LEU A 237 17.83 -8.30 17.69
C LEU A 237 17.97 -9.83 17.72
N ARG A 238 18.66 -10.39 18.73
CA ARG A 238 18.71 -11.86 18.95
C ARG A 238 17.36 -12.45 19.34
N GLN A 239 16.47 -11.70 19.98
CA GLN A 239 15.12 -12.16 20.30
C GLN A 239 14.14 -12.11 19.12
N ASN A 240 14.44 -11.34 18.04
CA ASN A 240 13.56 -11.20 16.88
C ASN A 240 14.15 -11.72 15.56
N THR A 241 15.22 -12.51 15.60
CA THR A 241 15.73 -13.30 14.45
C THR A 241 16.09 -14.75 14.77
N ALA A 242 15.78 -15.26 15.97
CA ALA A 242 15.67 -16.70 16.15
C ALA A 242 14.29 -17.11 15.59
N ALA A 243 14.13 -17.81 14.48
CA ALA A 243 15.06 -18.57 13.67
C ALA A 243 14.60 -18.52 12.20
N LEU A 244 15.11 -17.59 11.41
CA LEU A 244 15.29 -17.90 9.98
C LEU A 244 16.56 -18.78 9.91
N PRO A 245 16.55 -19.92 9.19
CA PRO A 245 17.77 -20.67 8.95
C PRO A 245 18.87 -19.72 8.47
N ALA A 246 20.11 -19.93 8.93
CA ALA A 246 21.25 -19.03 8.69
C ALA A 246 21.49 -18.68 7.20
N ASP A 247 20.91 -19.47 6.29
CA ASP A 247 21.08 -19.39 4.84
C ASP A 247 20.00 -18.55 4.11
N PHE A 248 19.02 -17.96 4.81
CA PHE A 248 18.12 -16.92 4.23
C PHE A 248 18.77 -15.52 4.20
N SER A 249 20.09 -15.44 4.35
CA SER A 249 20.87 -14.21 4.22
C SER A 249 20.89 -13.63 2.80
N HIS A 250 20.36 -14.38 1.83
CA HIS A 250 20.17 -13.94 0.45
C HIS A 250 18.79 -13.29 0.27
N THR A 251 18.74 -12.13 -0.38
CA THR A 251 17.50 -11.39 -0.71
C THR A 251 16.55 -12.13 -1.66
N LYS A 252 16.90 -13.35 -2.09
CA LYS A 252 16.18 -14.15 -3.08
C LYS A 252 15.95 -15.58 -2.60
N ILE A 253 14.74 -16.08 -2.84
CA ILE A 253 14.33 -17.47 -2.65
C ILE A 253 14.08 -18.09 -4.03
N ARG A 254 14.44 -19.35 -4.21
CA ARG A 254 14.10 -20.11 -5.43
C ARG A 254 13.22 -21.31 -5.10
N TRP A 255 12.18 -21.50 -5.90
CA TRP A 255 11.30 -22.67 -5.84
C TRP A 255 10.91 -23.07 -7.26
N ARG A 256 11.20 -24.33 -7.63
CA ARG A 256 11.14 -24.81 -9.02
C ARG A 256 11.89 -23.84 -9.97
N ASP A 257 11.27 -23.47 -11.09
CA ASP A 257 11.81 -22.53 -12.07
C ASP A 257 11.48 -21.06 -11.74
N THR A 258 11.07 -20.77 -10.51
CA THR A 258 10.64 -19.44 -10.07
C THR A 258 11.60 -18.87 -9.02
N SER A 259 11.92 -17.60 -9.20
CA SER A 259 12.69 -16.79 -8.25
C SER A 259 11.77 -15.80 -7.57
N PHE A 260 12.04 -15.53 -6.29
CA PHE A 260 11.28 -14.63 -5.45
C PHE A 260 12.23 -13.67 -4.74
N ASP A 261 11.95 -12.38 -4.79
CA ASP A 261 12.65 -11.36 -4.02
C ASP A 261 11.97 -11.16 -2.66
N ILE A 262 12.73 -11.15 -1.56
CA ILE A 262 12.19 -10.87 -0.23
C ILE A 262 11.98 -9.35 -0.10
N ILE A 263 10.75 -8.94 0.17
CA ILE A 263 10.35 -7.53 0.30
C ILE A 263 9.75 -7.24 1.67
N ASP A 264 9.71 -5.96 2.04
CA ASP A 264 9.03 -5.53 3.26
C ASP A 264 7.50 -5.70 3.14
N PRO A 265 6.79 -6.09 4.22
CA PRO A 265 5.34 -6.22 4.21
C PRO A 265 4.59 -4.93 3.82
N LEU A 266 4.00 -4.89 2.63
CA LEU A 266 3.31 -3.73 2.05
C LEU A 266 2.02 -3.32 2.79
N PHE A 267 1.26 -4.29 3.30
CA PHE A 267 -0.12 -4.07 3.76
C PHE A 267 -0.27 -4.13 5.28
N ARG A 268 0.70 -3.59 6.02
CA ARG A 268 0.81 -3.81 7.45
C ARG A 268 0.45 -2.58 8.28
N HIS A 269 -0.46 -2.78 9.25
CA HIS A 269 -0.85 -1.72 10.16
C HIS A 269 0.32 -1.35 11.12
N PRO A 270 0.74 -0.08 11.18
CA PRO A 270 1.93 0.36 11.93
C PRO A 270 1.91 -0.04 13.42
N LYS A 271 0.72 -0.07 14.03
CA LYS A 271 0.54 -0.36 15.47
C LYS A 271 0.57 -1.85 15.86
N LYS A 272 0.66 -2.82 14.93
CA LYS A 272 0.47 -4.27 15.22
C LYS A 272 1.77 -5.11 15.41
N GLY A 273 2.90 -4.52 15.80
CA GLY A 273 4.17 -5.22 16.12
C GLY A 273 5.04 -5.53 14.89
N PRO A 274 5.81 -6.63 14.79
CA PRO A 274 6.40 -7.20 13.55
C PRO A 274 5.51 -8.29 12.88
N ALA A 275 5.61 -8.46 11.55
CA ALA A 275 4.80 -9.43 10.79
C ALA A 275 5.20 -10.86 11.15
N ASP A 276 4.24 -11.77 11.16
CA ASP A 276 4.47 -13.19 11.38
C ASP A 276 4.77 -13.95 10.09
N TYR A 277 5.05 -13.27 8.97
CA TYR A 277 5.39 -13.85 7.66
C TYR A 277 6.49 -13.04 6.96
N LEU A 278 7.14 -13.64 5.94
CA LEU A 278 7.90 -12.90 4.92
C LEU A 278 6.99 -12.54 3.76
N GLN A 279 7.21 -11.39 3.13
CA GLN A 279 6.55 -11.06 1.87
C GLN A 279 7.56 -11.22 0.74
N LEU A 280 7.09 -11.81 -0.36
CA LEU A 280 7.89 -12.21 -1.50
C LEU A 280 7.32 -11.59 -2.78
N LEU A 281 8.18 -11.14 -3.68
CA LEU A 281 7.83 -10.70 -5.02
C LEU A 281 8.30 -11.74 -6.04
N GLU A 282 7.38 -12.38 -6.76
CA GLU A 282 7.71 -13.34 -7.81
C GLU A 282 8.36 -12.63 -9.01
N SER A 283 9.61 -12.97 -9.33
CA SER A 283 10.40 -12.24 -10.33
C SER A 283 9.83 -12.34 -11.76
N LYS A 284 9.02 -13.36 -12.08
CA LYS A 284 8.47 -13.56 -13.44
C LYS A 284 7.18 -12.79 -13.70
N THR A 285 6.30 -12.73 -12.71
CA THR A 285 4.94 -12.19 -12.89
C THR A 285 4.72 -10.89 -12.11
N GLY A 286 5.63 -10.53 -11.20
CA GLY A 286 5.45 -9.43 -10.26
C GLY A 286 4.41 -9.71 -9.17
N LYS A 287 3.86 -10.92 -9.10
CA LYS A 287 2.87 -11.31 -8.08
C LYS A 287 3.51 -11.36 -6.70
N ILE A 288 2.72 -10.99 -5.70
CA ILE A 288 3.18 -10.92 -4.32
C ILE A 288 2.72 -12.14 -3.55
N TYR A 289 3.57 -12.70 -2.70
CA TYR A 289 3.27 -13.87 -1.88
C TYR A 289 3.65 -13.62 -0.42
N THR A 290 3.02 -14.36 0.48
CA THR A 290 3.44 -14.46 1.87
C THR A 290 4.03 -15.85 2.12
N LEU A 291 5.11 -15.91 2.89
CA LEU A 291 5.78 -17.14 3.27
C LEU A 291 5.73 -17.32 4.78
N LYS A 292 5.13 -18.43 5.22
CA LYS A 292 4.99 -18.81 6.63
C LYS A 292 5.67 -20.16 6.86
N GLY A 293 6.62 -20.26 7.77
CA GLY A 293 7.33 -21.53 8.02
C GLY A 293 6.71 -22.32 9.16
N LEU A 294 6.54 -23.62 8.95
CA LEU A 294 5.77 -24.48 9.85
C LEU A 294 6.49 -24.79 11.17
N GLN A 295 7.82 -24.70 11.24
CA GLN A 295 8.59 -25.12 12.42
C GLN A 295 9.55 -24.06 12.97
N CYS A 296 9.61 -22.90 12.32
CA CYS A 296 10.52 -21.82 12.68
C CYS A 296 9.82 -20.72 13.49
N LEU A 297 10.55 -20.13 14.43
CA LEU A 297 10.16 -18.88 15.07
C LEU A 297 10.33 -17.76 14.03
N PHE A 298 9.25 -17.09 13.67
CA PHE A 298 9.30 -15.95 12.76
C PHE A 298 9.22 -14.66 13.57
N LYS A 299 10.33 -13.91 13.62
CA LYS A 299 10.44 -12.64 14.35
C LYS A 299 9.97 -12.74 15.82
N GLY A 300 10.43 -13.79 16.52
CA GLY A 300 10.10 -14.03 17.93
C GLY A 300 8.66 -14.54 18.17
N LYS A 301 7.85 -14.70 17.12
CA LYS A 301 6.50 -15.27 17.19
C LYS A 301 6.53 -16.72 16.74
N ARG A 302 6.03 -17.62 17.59
CA ARG A 302 5.70 -18.98 17.18
C ARG A 302 4.45 -18.91 16.32
N GLN A 303 4.57 -19.23 15.04
CA GLN A 303 3.38 -19.37 14.22
C GLN A 303 2.53 -20.50 14.79
N LYS A 304 1.21 -20.30 14.83
CA LYS A 304 0.28 -21.33 15.27
C LYS A 304 0.24 -22.39 14.18
N ILE A 305 0.99 -23.48 14.35
CA ILE A 305 1.03 -24.60 13.41
C ILE A 305 -0.39 -25.04 13.01
N PRO A 306 -1.35 -25.25 13.94
CA PRO A 306 -2.73 -25.60 13.58
C PRO A 306 -3.38 -24.60 12.61
N PHE A 307 -3.04 -23.31 12.71
CA PHE A 307 -3.55 -22.29 11.81
C PHE A 307 -3.01 -22.45 10.38
N ILE A 308 -1.71 -22.71 10.22
CA ILE A 308 -1.10 -22.95 8.91
C ILE A 308 -1.70 -24.22 8.29
N LYS A 309 -1.83 -25.26 9.11
CA LYS A 309 -2.40 -26.56 8.75
C LYS A 309 -3.83 -26.42 8.20
N THR A 310 -4.68 -25.73 8.94
CA THR A 310 -6.08 -25.43 8.56
C THR A 310 -6.19 -24.46 7.39
N GLN A 311 -5.29 -23.48 7.31
CA GLN A 311 -5.20 -22.55 6.18
C GLN A 311 -4.91 -23.30 4.87
N TYR A 312 -3.94 -24.22 4.87
CA TYR A 312 -3.59 -25.01 3.67
C TYR A 312 -4.72 -25.93 3.23
N ILE A 313 -5.20 -26.79 4.12
CA ILE A 313 -6.24 -27.78 3.78
C ILE A 313 -7.54 -27.10 3.34
N GLY A 314 -7.94 -25.99 3.98
CA GLY A 314 -9.15 -25.29 3.57
C GLY A 314 -9.02 -24.69 2.16
N SER A 315 -7.84 -24.16 1.79
CA SER A 315 -7.60 -23.68 0.42
C SER A 315 -7.66 -24.84 -0.59
N LEU A 316 -7.09 -25.99 -0.24
CA LEU A 316 -7.11 -27.18 -1.09
C LEU A 316 -8.53 -27.71 -1.31
N LEU A 317 -9.35 -27.78 -0.25
CA LEU A 317 -10.75 -28.21 -0.34
C LEU A 317 -11.61 -27.20 -1.10
N ALA A 318 -11.37 -25.89 -0.92
CA ALA A 318 -12.10 -24.86 -1.66
C ALA A 318 -11.78 -24.92 -3.17
N GLU A 319 -10.51 -25.07 -3.53
CA GLU A 319 -10.09 -25.21 -4.94
C GLU A 319 -10.69 -26.48 -5.57
N GLU A 320 -10.69 -27.60 -4.85
CA GLU A 320 -11.32 -28.84 -5.28
C GLU A 320 -12.82 -28.68 -5.57
N LEU A 321 -13.50 -27.82 -4.82
CA LEU A 321 -14.93 -27.55 -4.96
C LEU A 321 -15.25 -26.35 -5.87
N GLY A 322 -14.25 -25.79 -6.56
CA GLY A 322 -14.43 -24.64 -7.45
C GLY A 322 -14.88 -23.37 -6.72
N ILE A 323 -14.39 -23.17 -5.50
CA ILE A 323 -14.57 -21.94 -4.72
C ILE A 323 -13.30 -21.11 -4.82
N GLU A 324 -13.45 -19.92 -5.41
CA GLU A 324 -12.34 -18.98 -5.57
C GLU A 324 -11.86 -18.47 -4.21
N CYS A 325 -10.61 -18.80 -3.89
CA CYS A 325 -9.96 -18.42 -2.64
C CYS A 325 -8.49 -18.11 -2.85
N GLN A 326 -7.90 -17.44 -1.87
CA GLN A 326 -6.47 -17.20 -1.83
C GLN A 326 -5.68 -18.52 -1.87
N LYS A 327 -5.01 -18.78 -2.99
CA LYS A 327 -4.28 -20.04 -3.20
C LYS A 327 -3.10 -20.16 -2.24
N SER A 328 -2.89 -21.36 -1.72
CA SER A 328 -1.73 -21.68 -0.89
C SER A 328 -1.09 -22.99 -1.27
N GLU A 329 0.23 -22.95 -1.44
CA GLU A 329 1.05 -24.09 -1.79
C GLU A 329 2.01 -24.39 -0.65
N LEU A 330 2.23 -25.68 -0.38
CA LEU A 330 3.36 -26.10 0.44
C LEU A 330 4.60 -26.17 -0.42
N ILE A 331 5.65 -25.52 0.04
CA ILE A 331 6.94 -25.53 -0.63
C ILE A 331 8.03 -25.98 0.34
N THR A 332 9.04 -26.62 -0.21
CA THR A 332 10.22 -27.02 0.56
C THR A 332 11.39 -26.14 0.16
N ILE A 333 11.95 -25.41 1.12
CA ILE A 333 13.16 -24.61 0.91
C ILE A 333 14.22 -25.20 1.83
N GLN A 334 15.33 -25.68 1.25
CA GLN A 334 16.46 -26.22 2.02
C GLN A 334 16.06 -27.30 3.06
N ASN A 335 15.11 -28.18 2.69
CA ASN A 335 14.54 -29.26 3.52
C ASN A 335 13.54 -28.80 4.60
N ASP A 336 13.30 -27.50 4.77
CA ASP A 336 12.26 -26.98 5.65
C ASP A 336 10.96 -26.74 4.88
N LEU A 337 9.83 -26.96 5.55
CA LEU A 337 8.50 -26.83 4.97
C LEU A 337 7.87 -25.46 5.26
N TYR A 338 7.37 -24.82 4.21
CA TYR A 338 6.75 -23.51 4.27
C TYR A 338 5.39 -23.52 3.57
N LEU A 339 4.48 -22.68 4.05
CA LEU A 339 3.26 -22.30 3.36
C LEU A 339 3.51 -21.02 2.57
N LEU A 340 3.47 -21.15 1.24
CA LEU A 340 3.51 -20.04 0.29
C LEU A 340 2.07 -19.68 -0.09
N THR A 341 1.62 -18.48 0.24
CA THR A 341 0.25 -18.02 0.00
C THR A 341 0.27 -16.80 -0.91
N HIS A 342 -0.50 -16.83 -1.99
CA HIS A 342 -0.60 -15.70 -2.92
C HIS A 342 -1.24 -14.48 -2.24
N ASP A 343 -0.62 -13.31 -2.26
CA ASP A 343 -1.11 -12.11 -1.61
C ASP A 343 -2.00 -11.27 -2.55
N ILE A 344 -3.27 -11.65 -2.65
CA ILE A 344 -4.23 -11.03 -3.57
C ILE A 344 -4.52 -9.55 -3.30
N ARG A 345 -4.02 -8.99 -2.17
CA ARG A 345 -4.11 -7.55 -1.89
C ARG A 345 -3.27 -6.71 -2.86
N SER A 346 -2.33 -7.34 -3.56
CA SER A 346 -1.49 -6.67 -4.56
C SER A 346 -2.10 -6.64 -5.96
N TYR A 347 -3.28 -7.21 -6.17
CA TYR A 347 -3.90 -7.21 -7.49
C TYR A 347 -4.36 -5.80 -7.86
N GLU A 348 -4.08 -5.40 -9.10
CA GLU A 348 -4.68 -4.22 -9.69
C GLU A 348 -6.21 -4.43 -9.81
N GLY A 349 -6.97 -3.36 -9.63
CA GLY A 349 -8.44 -3.43 -9.71
C GLY A 349 -9.12 -4.19 -8.56
N VAL A 350 -8.49 -4.35 -7.40
CA VAL A 350 -9.16 -4.95 -6.23
C VAL A 350 -9.77 -3.91 -5.31
N ILE A 351 -11.09 -3.96 -5.14
CA ILE A 351 -11.78 -3.21 -4.09
C ILE A 351 -11.91 -4.09 -2.84
N ARG A 352 -11.44 -3.55 -1.72
CA ARG A 352 -11.70 -4.10 -0.40
C ARG A 352 -13.14 -3.81 -0.02
N MET A 353 -13.98 -4.83 -0.08
CA MET A 353 -15.23 -4.83 0.66
C MET A 353 -14.95 -5.27 2.10
N GLU A 354 -15.46 -4.52 3.09
CA GLU A 354 -15.46 -4.93 4.50
C GLU A 354 -16.81 -5.54 4.96
N PRO A 355 -17.25 -6.73 4.50
CA PRO A 355 -18.39 -7.39 5.12
C PRO A 355 -18.02 -8.67 5.89
N LEU A 356 -16.74 -8.86 6.24
CA LEU A 356 -16.24 -10.13 6.81
C LEU A 356 -16.41 -10.30 8.29
N VAL A 357 -16.88 -9.24 8.95
CA VAL A 357 -17.40 -9.36 10.31
C VAL A 357 -18.42 -10.51 10.38
N TYR A 358 -19.18 -10.75 9.30
CA TYR A 358 -20.18 -11.83 9.18
C TYR A 358 -19.63 -13.22 8.83
N LEU A 359 -18.42 -13.33 8.28
CA LEU A 359 -17.78 -14.63 7.98
C LEU A 359 -16.76 -15.04 9.05
N THR A 360 -16.29 -14.11 9.88
CA THR A 360 -15.36 -14.40 10.97
C THR A 360 -16.08 -14.62 12.30
N SER A 361 -15.59 -15.60 13.07
CA SER A 361 -16.08 -15.87 14.43
C SER A 361 -15.51 -14.98 15.52
N ARG A 362 -14.64 -14.03 15.18
CA ARG A 362 -13.96 -13.18 16.15
C ARG A 362 -14.70 -11.90 16.50
N THR A 363 -15.63 -11.46 15.65
CA THR A 363 -16.28 -10.15 15.79
C THR A 363 -17.78 -10.21 15.99
N ILE A 364 -18.47 -11.25 15.48
CA ILE A 364 -19.91 -11.46 15.68
C ILE A 364 -20.15 -12.89 16.20
N ASP A 365 -20.96 -13.02 17.25
CA ASP A 365 -21.40 -14.32 17.77
C ASP A 365 -22.11 -15.09 16.65
N SER A 366 -21.79 -16.39 16.50
CA SER A 366 -22.49 -17.31 15.60
C SER A 366 -24.02 -17.18 15.60
N LYS A 367 -24.65 -16.89 16.75
CA LYS A 367 -26.10 -16.74 16.89
C LYS A 367 -26.64 -15.44 16.29
N GLU A 368 -25.81 -14.42 16.16
CA GLU A 368 -26.15 -13.11 15.63
C GLU A 368 -25.86 -13.01 14.12
N ARG A 369 -25.26 -14.04 13.53
CA ARG A 369 -24.95 -14.04 12.09
C ARG A 369 -26.19 -14.33 11.27
N ASN A 370 -26.49 -13.39 10.37
CA ASN A 370 -27.56 -13.55 9.40
C ASN A 370 -26.96 -13.49 7.98
N PRO A 371 -26.94 -14.60 7.23
CA PRO A 371 -26.37 -14.63 5.88
C PRO A 371 -27.09 -13.69 4.89
N ASN A 372 -28.33 -13.30 5.17
CA ASN A 372 -29.08 -12.32 4.35
C ASN A 372 -28.47 -10.92 4.40
N ILE A 373 -27.90 -10.51 5.54
CA ILE A 373 -27.27 -9.20 5.65
C ILE A 373 -26.05 -9.14 4.74
N LEU A 374 -25.23 -10.19 4.77
CA LEU A 374 -24.07 -10.30 3.89
C LEU A 374 -24.50 -10.32 2.41
N LEU A 375 -25.49 -11.14 2.04
CA LEU A 375 -26.00 -11.17 0.66
C LEU A 375 -26.48 -9.80 0.17
N ASN A 376 -27.22 -9.05 0.99
CA ASN A 376 -27.71 -7.72 0.62
C ASN A 376 -26.55 -6.77 0.32
N ILE A 377 -25.52 -6.75 1.17
CA ILE A 377 -24.32 -5.93 0.96
C ILE A 377 -23.62 -6.32 -0.36
N LEU A 378 -23.47 -7.63 -0.63
CA LEU A 378 -22.85 -8.09 -1.88
C LEU A 378 -23.66 -7.70 -3.11
N ASN A 379 -24.98 -7.83 -3.05
CA ASN A 379 -25.87 -7.48 -4.15
C ASN A 379 -25.86 -5.96 -4.40
N GLU A 380 -25.85 -5.15 -3.35
CA GLU A 380 -25.77 -3.68 -3.46
C GLU A 380 -24.42 -3.23 -4.06
N GLU A 381 -23.32 -3.85 -3.68
CA GLU A 381 -21.99 -3.41 -4.11
C GLU A 381 -21.64 -3.90 -5.51
N THR A 382 -22.12 -5.09 -5.89
CA THR A 382 -21.88 -5.64 -7.24
C THR A 382 -22.98 -5.33 -8.25
N GLN A 383 -24.15 -4.86 -7.78
CA GLN A 383 -25.36 -4.69 -8.59
C GLN A 383 -25.79 -5.99 -9.30
N LYS A 384 -25.51 -7.16 -8.70
CA LYS A 384 -25.79 -8.51 -9.24
C LYS A 384 -26.36 -9.45 -8.17
N ASP A 385 -27.02 -10.52 -8.58
CA ASP A 385 -27.46 -11.59 -7.67
C ASP A 385 -26.28 -12.48 -7.25
N CYS A 386 -25.82 -12.31 -6.01
CA CYS A 386 -24.74 -13.06 -5.40
C CYS A 386 -25.22 -14.32 -4.67
N GLY A 387 -26.49 -14.71 -4.81
CA GLY A 387 -27.10 -15.83 -4.08
C GLY A 387 -26.38 -17.16 -4.32
N ASN A 388 -26.01 -17.45 -5.57
CA ASN A 388 -25.31 -18.70 -5.93
C ASN A 388 -23.92 -18.77 -5.28
N PHE A 389 -23.20 -17.64 -5.27
CA PHE A 389 -21.91 -17.53 -4.59
C PHE A 389 -22.05 -17.74 -3.08
N MET A 390 -23.05 -17.10 -2.46
CA MET A 390 -23.33 -17.24 -1.03
C MET A 390 -23.66 -18.68 -0.63
N ILE A 391 -24.40 -19.42 -1.46
CA ILE A 391 -24.74 -20.83 -1.18
C ILE A 391 -23.51 -21.71 -1.18
N ARG A 392 -22.61 -21.53 -2.16
CA ARG A 392 -21.35 -22.28 -2.20
C ARG A 392 -20.53 -22.04 -0.93
N ILE A 393 -20.47 -20.80 -0.45
CA ILE A 393 -19.77 -20.48 0.80
C ILE A 393 -20.44 -21.15 2.00
N LEU A 394 -21.76 -21.04 2.14
CA LEU A 394 -22.49 -21.57 3.31
C LEU A 394 -22.40 -23.10 3.38
N LEU A 395 -22.55 -23.78 2.23
CA LEU A 395 -22.42 -25.24 2.14
C LEU A 395 -20.98 -25.69 2.37
N PHE A 396 -19.99 -24.94 1.90
CA PHE A 396 -18.59 -25.19 2.20
C PHE A 396 -18.29 -25.05 3.70
N ASP A 397 -18.74 -23.98 4.35
CA ASP A 397 -18.55 -23.77 5.79
C ASP A 397 -19.21 -24.87 6.63
N LEU A 398 -20.37 -25.37 6.20
CA LEU A 398 -20.99 -26.55 6.78
C LEU A 398 -20.11 -27.79 6.62
N LEU A 399 -19.57 -28.04 5.42
CA LEU A 399 -18.74 -29.21 5.11
C LEU A 399 -17.47 -29.29 5.96
N ILE A 400 -16.76 -28.17 6.12
CA ILE A 400 -15.47 -28.16 6.82
C ILE A 400 -15.59 -27.93 8.33
N GLN A 401 -16.82 -27.76 8.85
CA GLN A 401 -17.12 -27.53 10.27
C GLN A 401 -16.13 -26.55 10.92
N ASN A 402 -16.04 -25.33 10.38
CA ASN A 402 -14.98 -24.39 10.76
C ASN A 402 -15.47 -23.36 11.80
N PRO A 403 -15.41 -23.63 13.13
CA PRO A 403 -15.77 -22.66 14.16
C PRO A 403 -14.83 -21.44 14.18
N PHE A 404 -13.63 -21.56 13.60
CA PHE A 404 -12.55 -20.62 13.80
C PHE A 404 -12.19 -19.86 12.52
N ARG A 405 -13.05 -19.86 11.49
CA ARG A 405 -12.83 -19.18 10.22
C ARG A 405 -12.29 -17.77 10.46
N ASP A 406 -10.99 -17.59 10.26
CA ASP A 406 -10.31 -16.28 10.27
C ASP A 406 -10.27 -15.72 8.85
N ALA A 407 -11.38 -15.83 8.11
CA ALA A 407 -11.55 -15.12 6.85
C ALA A 407 -11.78 -13.65 7.20
N ARG A 408 -10.73 -12.84 7.09
CA ARG A 408 -10.75 -11.39 7.37
C ARG A 408 -11.25 -10.57 6.19
N SER A 409 -11.27 -11.21 5.02
CA SER A 409 -11.27 -10.76 3.64
C SER A 409 -12.28 -11.36 2.64
N LEU A 410 -13.17 -10.59 2.03
CA LEU A 410 -13.84 -10.90 0.76
C LEU A 410 -13.41 -9.77 -0.15
N ARG A 411 -12.83 -10.12 -1.29
CA ARG A 411 -12.31 -9.17 -2.26
C ARG A 411 -13.16 -9.24 -3.51
N LEU A 412 -13.56 -8.08 -3.99
CA LEU A 412 -14.06 -7.92 -5.35
C LEU A 412 -12.85 -7.71 -6.26
N ILE A 413 -12.72 -8.57 -7.25
CA ILE A 413 -11.74 -8.45 -8.32
C ILE A 413 -12.48 -8.07 -9.58
N PHE A 414 -11.99 -7.06 -10.29
CA PHE A 414 -12.60 -6.58 -11.53
C PHE A 414 -11.91 -7.30 -12.70
N ASP A 415 -12.68 -8.06 -13.48
CA ASP A 415 -12.24 -8.56 -14.78
C ASP A 415 -12.63 -7.54 -15.85
N GLU A 416 -11.64 -6.96 -16.54
CA GLU A 416 -11.85 -5.95 -17.59
C GLU A 416 -12.37 -6.56 -18.92
N LYS A 417 -12.76 -7.84 -18.92
CA LYS A 417 -13.17 -8.55 -20.13
C LYS A 417 -14.66 -8.82 -20.18
N GLU A 418 -15.39 -7.95 -20.87
CA GLU A 418 -16.13 -8.31 -22.09
C GLU A 418 -16.67 -7.03 -22.75
N ILE A 419 -16.27 -6.79 -24.00
CA ILE A 419 -16.81 -5.69 -24.82
C ILE A 419 -18.18 -6.15 -25.32
N ASP A 420 -19.25 -5.51 -24.85
CA ASP A 420 -20.55 -5.72 -25.48
C ASP A 420 -20.52 -5.26 -26.95
N LYS A 421 -21.47 -5.71 -27.78
CA LYS A 421 -21.51 -5.34 -29.22
C LYS A 421 -21.67 -3.82 -29.47
N CYS A 422 -21.80 -3.01 -28.42
CA CYS A 422 -21.98 -1.57 -28.44
C CYS A 422 -20.77 -0.79 -27.89
N GLY A 423 -19.68 -1.46 -27.50
CA GLY A 423 -18.45 -0.82 -27.04
C GLY A 423 -18.50 -0.27 -25.60
N LYS A 424 -19.43 -0.74 -24.76
CA LYS A 424 -19.45 -0.41 -23.33
C LYS A 424 -18.65 -1.43 -22.53
N TYR A 425 -17.79 -0.92 -21.65
CA TYR A 425 -17.19 -1.71 -20.58
C TYR A 425 -18.25 -1.93 -19.50
N GLU A 426 -18.65 -3.17 -19.27
CA GLU A 426 -19.29 -3.55 -18.02
C GLU A 426 -18.25 -4.30 -17.17
N PRO A 427 -17.85 -3.76 -16.01
CA PRO A 427 -16.96 -4.50 -15.11
C PRO A 427 -17.65 -5.79 -14.66
N ILE A 428 -17.00 -6.93 -14.92
CA ILE A 428 -17.39 -8.21 -14.33
C ILE A 428 -16.62 -8.34 -13.02
N TYR A 429 -17.33 -8.69 -11.95
CA TYR A 429 -16.73 -8.83 -10.62
C TYR A 429 -16.62 -10.31 -10.29
N ASP A 430 -15.44 -10.73 -9.88
CA ASP A 430 -15.23 -12.01 -9.24
C ASP A 430 -15.01 -11.83 -7.74
N PHE A 431 -15.45 -12.83 -6.99
CA PHE A 431 -15.27 -12.88 -5.55
C PHE A 431 -14.11 -13.78 -5.19
N VAL A 432 -13.17 -13.26 -4.40
CA VAL A 432 -12.10 -14.08 -3.83
C VAL A 432 -12.10 -13.96 -2.31
N ILE A 433 -12.09 -15.10 -1.64
CA ILE A 433 -11.95 -15.18 -0.19
C ILE A 433 -10.47 -14.93 0.17
N ASP A 434 -10.19 -13.76 0.77
CA ASP A 434 -8.87 -13.37 1.28
C ASP A 434 -8.69 -13.93 2.70
N THR A 435 -7.52 -14.54 2.96
CA THR A 435 -7.16 -15.37 4.11
C THR A 435 -7.93 -16.68 4.21
N ASN A 436 -7.24 -17.78 3.89
CA ASN A 436 -7.82 -19.12 3.89
C ASN A 436 -8.20 -19.53 5.32
N PHE A 437 -9.44 -20.02 5.46
CA PHE A 437 -10.03 -20.98 6.42
C PHE A 437 -9.28 -21.40 7.71
N GLY A 438 -8.39 -20.58 8.25
CA GLY A 438 -7.47 -20.93 9.33
C GLY A 438 -8.14 -20.84 10.69
N GLY A 439 -7.90 -21.84 11.53
CA GLY A 439 -8.44 -21.98 12.89
C GLY A 439 -7.39 -22.37 13.92
N GLU A 440 -7.71 -22.25 15.21
CA GLU A 440 -6.77 -22.57 16.30
C GLU A 440 -6.59 -24.07 16.53
N SER A 441 -7.59 -24.87 16.14
CA SER A 441 -7.54 -26.34 16.21
C SER A 441 -8.66 -26.94 15.36
N LEU A 442 -8.54 -28.24 15.09
CA LEU A 442 -9.56 -29.07 14.47
C LEU A 442 -10.18 -29.89 15.57
N VAL A 443 -11.38 -29.52 15.98
CA VAL A 443 -12.06 -30.15 17.10
C VAL A 443 -13.37 -30.73 16.58
N PRO A 444 -13.48 -32.08 16.51
CA PRO A 444 -14.74 -32.74 16.22
C PRO A 444 -15.86 -32.22 17.14
N GLY A 445 -17.04 -32.02 16.57
CA GLY A 445 -18.20 -31.54 17.34
C GLY A 445 -18.19 -30.06 17.69
N SER A 446 -17.24 -29.27 17.19
CA SER A 446 -17.26 -27.80 17.34
C SER A 446 -18.54 -27.18 16.75
N PRO A 447 -19.03 -26.07 17.33
CA PRO A 447 -20.20 -25.37 16.80
C PRO A 447 -19.90 -24.85 15.39
N ALA A 448 -20.78 -25.16 14.44
CA ALA A 448 -20.67 -24.63 13.08
C ALA A 448 -20.93 -23.12 13.07
N CYS A 449 -20.37 -22.40 12.09
CA CYS A 449 -20.66 -20.98 11.89
C CYS A 449 -22.14 -20.73 11.59
N PHE A 450 -22.81 -21.68 10.93
CA PHE A 450 -24.23 -21.67 10.60
C PHE A 450 -24.83 -23.04 10.91
N SER A 451 -26.07 -23.07 11.42
CA SER A 451 -26.81 -24.33 11.62
C SER A 451 -27.40 -24.82 10.30
N VAL A 452 -27.69 -26.12 10.20
CA VAL A 452 -28.38 -26.71 9.04
C VAL A 452 -29.70 -25.98 8.76
N ASP A 453 -30.48 -25.69 9.80
CA ASP A 453 -31.75 -24.95 9.69
C ASP A 453 -31.57 -23.53 9.16
N SER A 454 -30.50 -22.83 9.58
CA SER A 454 -30.21 -21.48 9.10
C SER A 454 -29.84 -21.47 7.63
N VAL A 455 -29.05 -22.46 7.18
CA VAL A 455 -28.66 -22.61 5.77
C VAL A 455 -29.86 -23.03 4.93
N TYR A 456 -30.70 -23.95 5.42
CA TYR A 456 -31.95 -24.32 4.76
C TYR A 456 -32.88 -23.10 4.60
N SER A 457 -33.08 -22.34 5.68
CA SER A 457 -33.93 -21.14 5.66
C SER A 457 -33.43 -20.11 4.64
N PHE A 458 -32.12 -19.93 4.52
CA PHE A 458 -31.52 -19.07 3.51
C PHE A 458 -31.78 -19.59 2.09
N ILE A 459 -31.53 -20.88 1.84
CA ILE A 459 -31.75 -21.51 0.53
C ILE A 459 -33.22 -21.35 0.08
N SER A 460 -34.16 -21.63 0.98
CA SER A 460 -35.60 -21.55 0.68
C SER A 460 -36.07 -20.11 0.48
N LEU A 461 -35.60 -19.17 1.30
CA LEU A 461 -35.95 -17.75 1.15
C LEU A 461 -35.53 -17.18 -0.21
N HIS A 462 -34.35 -17.60 -0.70
CA HIS A 462 -33.79 -17.12 -1.97
C HIS A 462 -34.12 -18.00 -3.18
N ARG A 463 -34.90 -19.07 -3.00
CA ARG A 463 -35.31 -20.01 -4.06
C ARG A 463 -34.14 -20.61 -4.84
N LYS A 464 -33.16 -21.13 -4.12
CA LYS A 464 -31.92 -21.68 -4.69
C LYS A 464 -31.74 -23.17 -4.38
N GLU A 465 -32.84 -23.88 -4.24
CA GLU A 465 -32.88 -25.29 -3.90
C GLU A 465 -32.11 -26.14 -4.92
N PHE A 466 -32.28 -25.84 -6.21
CA PHE A 466 -31.62 -26.57 -7.30
C PHE A 466 -30.10 -26.38 -7.26
N GLU A 467 -29.62 -25.13 -7.15
CA GLU A 467 -28.19 -24.81 -7.09
C GLU A 467 -27.54 -25.41 -5.83
N ALA A 468 -28.25 -25.42 -4.71
CA ALA A 468 -27.77 -26.05 -3.48
C ALA A 468 -27.62 -27.57 -3.66
N VAL A 469 -28.62 -28.25 -4.22
CA VAL A 469 -28.58 -29.69 -4.50
C VAL A 469 -27.45 -30.01 -5.49
N GLN A 470 -27.35 -29.25 -6.57
CA GLN A 470 -26.29 -29.43 -7.58
C GLN A 470 -24.90 -29.28 -6.96
N PHE A 471 -24.70 -28.28 -6.10
CA PHE A 471 -23.44 -28.11 -5.40
C PHE A 471 -23.16 -29.29 -4.47
N ILE A 472 -24.12 -29.72 -3.64
CA ILE A 472 -23.97 -30.88 -2.74
C ILE A 472 -23.58 -32.14 -3.54
N ASP A 473 -24.21 -32.36 -4.69
CA ASP A 473 -23.95 -33.53 -5.55
C ASP A 473 -22.59 -33.48 -6.25
N SER A 474 -22.01 -32.29 -6.40
CA SER A 474 -20.64 -32.16 -6.90
C SER A 474 -19.56 -32.58 -5.88
N ILE A 475 -19.92 -32.69 -4.59
CA ILE A 475 -18.96 -32.97 -3.52
C ILE A 475 -18.65 -34.48 -3.48
N SER A 476 -17.48 -34.85 -3.97
CA SER A 476 -16.98 -36.24 -3.87
C SER A 476 -16.25 -36.49 -2.56
N LYS A 477 -16.93 -37.14 -1.60
CA LYS A 477 -16.33 -37.57 -0.32
C LYS A 477 -15.02 -38.33 -0.51
N ALA A 478 -14.99 -39.28 -1.45
CA ALA A 478 -13.79 -40.07 -1.74
C ALA A 478 -12.61 -39.20 -2.19
N ARG A 479 -12.87 -38.18 -3.02
CA ARG A 479 -11.85 -37.25 -3.50
C ARG A 479 -11.33 -36.34 -2.39
N LEU A 480 -12.22 -35.85 -1.52
CA LEU A 480 -11.81 -35.05 -0.36
C LEU A 480 -10.96 -35.85 0.63
N ILE A 481 -11.32 -37.11 0.89
CA ILE A 481 -10.54 -38.02 1.73
C ILE A 481 -9.16 -38.29 1.11
N ASP A 482 -9.10 -38.54 -0.20
CA ASP A 482 -7.83 -38.72 -0.92
C ASP A 482 -6.92 -37.48 -0.83
N LEU A 483 -7.49 -36.27 -0.98
CA LEU A 483 -6.76 -35.02 -0.78
C LEU A 483 -6.18 -34.89 0.64
N ILE A 484 -6.97 -35.18 1.67
CA ILE A 484 -6.51 -35.16 3.08
C ILE A 484 -5.37 -36.16 3.28
N ASN A 485 -5.49 -37.37 2.71
CA ASN A 485 -4.47 -38.40 2.83
C ASN A 485 -3.14 -38.00 2.19
N LYS A 486 -3.19 -37.21 1.11
CA LYS A 486 -2.01 -36.67 0.41
C LYS A 486 -1.34 -35.50 1.13
N VAL A 487 -1.96 -34.90 2.16
CA VAL A 487 -1.32 -33.84 2.94
C VAL A 487 -0.17 -34.41 3.76
N VAL A 488 1.05 -34.00 3.41
CA VAL A 488 2.31 -34.59 3.91
C VAL A 488 2.61 -34.22 5.37
N PHE A 489 2.15 -33.06 5.83
CA PHE A 489 2.46 -32.57 7.19
C PHE A 489 1.38 -32.91 8.23
N PHE A 490 0.27 -33.55 7.82
CA PHE A 490 -0.68 -34.13 8.76
C PHE A 490 -0.16 -35.49 9.23
N ASP A 491 -0.13 -35.68 10.56
CA ASP A 491 0.06 -37.00 11.11
C ASP A 491 -1.20 -37.87 10.96
N SER A 492 -1.10 -39.17 11.26
CA SER A 492 -2.22 -40.10 11.12
C SER A 492 -3.43 -39.68 11.95
N HIS A 493 -3.20 -39.13 13.15
CA HIS A 493 -4.27 -38.73 14.06
C HIS A 493 -5.02 -37.50 13.54
N GLU A 494 -4.30 -36.52 13.00
CA GLU A 494 -4.90 -35.34 12.36
C GLU A 494 -5.71 -35.70 11.12
N LYS A 495 -5.25 -36.69 10.33
CA LYS A 495 -6.01 -37.22 9.19
C LYS A 495 -7.30 -37.89 9.65
N GLU A 496 -7.25 -38.72 10.69
CA GLU A 496 -8.42 -39.36 11.28
C GLU A 496 -9.45 -38.33 11.78
N ILE A 497 -9.01 -37.29 12.51
CA ILE A 497 -9.87 -36.19 12.97
C ILE A 497 -10.59 -35.51 11.79
N PHE A 498 -9.86 -35.20 10.72
CA PHE A 498 -10.46 -34.58 9.54
C PHE A 498 -11.47 -35.49 8.84
N GLN A 499 -11.16 -36.77 8.73
CA GLN A 499 -12.06 -37.75 8.14
C GLN A 499 -13.33 -37.90 8.97
N GLU A 500 -13.22 -37.92 10.31
CA GLU A 500 -14.37 -37.92 11.22
C GLU A 500 -15.24 -36.66 11.04
N ILE A 501 -14.62 -35.48 10.95
CA ILE A 501 -15.32 -34.23 10.68
C ILE A 501 -16.09 -34.33 9.35
N LEU A 502 -15.42 -34.73 8.28
CA LEU A 502 -16.06 -34.88 6.97
C LEU A 502 -17.20 -35.89 7.03
N GLU A 503 -17.01 -37.05 7.64
CA GLU A 503 -18.06 -38.07 7.78
C GLU A 503 -19.34 -37.47 8.41
N ASN A 504 -19.17 -36.79 9.55
CA ASN A 504 -20.27 -36.15 10.26
C ASN A 504 -20.92 -35.03 9.42
N GLN A 505 -20.14 -34.22 8.70
CA GLN A 505 -20.71 -33.13 7.89
C GLN A 505 -21.36 -33.64 6.60
N PHE A 506 -20.87 -34.73 6.00
CA PHE A 506 -21.54 -35.38 4.87
C PHE A 506 -22.92 -35.91 5.27
N GLN A 507 -23.07 -36.45 6.48
CA GLN A 507 -24.38 -36.85 6.99
C GLN A 507 -25.33 -35.65 7.09
N LYS A 508 -24.87 -34.53 7.67
CA LYS A 508 -25.67 -33.30 7.75
C LYS A 508 -26.01 -32.70 6.39
N LEU A 509 -25.08 -32.68 5.45
CA LEU A 509 -25.34 -32.23 4.08
C LEU A 509 -26.35 -33.15 3.38
N SER A 510 -26.29 -34.46 3.63
CA SER A 510 -27.26 -35.42 3.11
C SER A 510 -28.65 -35.26 3.74
N GLU A 511 -28.72 -34.89 5.02
CA GLU A 511 -29.97 -34.50 5.69
C GLU A 511 -30.53 -33.21 5.10
N LEU A 512 -29.71 -32.17 4.99
CA LEU A 512 -30.09 -30.90 4.36
C LEU A 512 -30.62 -31.12 2.94
N LYS A 513 -29.91 -31.91 2.12
CA LYS A 513 -30.33 -32.28 0.76
C LYS A 513 -31.71 -32.96 0.78
N ARG A 514 -31.93 -33.93 1.67
CA ARG A 514 -33.23 -34.62 1.80
C ARG A 514 -34.34 -33.65 2.19
N THR A 515 -34.08 -32.74 3.12
CA THR A 515 -35.03 -31.71 3.54
C THR A 515 -35.39 -30.80 2.36
N ILE A 516 -34.39 -30.29 1.63
CA ILE A 516 -34.60 -29.47 0.42
C ILE A 516 -35.48 -30.23 -0.59
N ILE A 517 -35.13 -31.47 -0.93
CA ILE A 517 -35.88 -32.26 -1.92
C ILE A 517 -37.31 -32.54 -1.45
N SER A 518 -37.52 -32.83 -0.17
CA SER A 518 -38.86 -33.12 0.37
C SER A 518 -39.81 -31.92 0.39
N GLN A 519 -39.27 -30.72 0.32
CA GLN A 519 -40.01 -29.45 0.38
C GLN A 519 -40.08 -28.76 -0.99
N LEU A 520 -39.40 -29.31 -2.00
CA LEU A 520 -39.60 -28.91 -3.39
C LEU A 520 -41.05 -29.27 -3.79
N PRO A 521 -41.83 -28.33 -4.35
CA PRO A 521 -43.11 -28.69 -4.93
C PRO A 521 -42.90 -29.76 -6.01
N GLU A 522 -43.79 -30.76 -6.11
CA GLU A 522 -43.75 -31.90 -7.06
C GLU A 522 -43.68 -31.49 -8.56
N ARG A 523 -43.53 -30.21 -8.88
CA ARG A 523 -43.42 -29.69 -10.22
C ARG A 523 -42.40 -28.56 -10.29
N LEU A 524 -41.17 -28.91 -10.66
CA LEU A 524 -40.36 -28.16 -11.63
C LEU A 524 -39.58 -29.23 -12.42
N PRO A 525 -39.47 -29.05 -13.75
CA PRO A 525 -39.30 -30.12 -14.75
C PRO A 525 -38.00 -30.93 -14.65
#